data_AF-C1HC74-F1
#
_entry.id   AF-C1HC74-F1
#
_cell.length_a   1.000
_cell.length_b   1.000
_cell.length_c   1.000
_cell.angle_alpha   90.00
_cell.angle_beta   90.00
_cell.angle_gamma   90.00
#
_symmetry.space_group_name_H-M   'P 1'
#
loop_
_entity.id
_entity.type
_entity.pdbx_description
1 polymer ?
#
loop_
_entity_poly.entity_id
_entity_poly.type
_entity_poly.pdbx_seq_one_letter_code
_entity_poly.pdbx_strand_id
1 'polypeptide(L)'
;MANHELPAIIAELQSKLQSKQLGKATELLSNAKRTLLKLNALVPMPSTPPELISLAREIFELGAIASLRINDYTSFTRYYQQLQPFYDKERELEVTESASVAQLNLKTSQRSKITGLYLLYLLSLGNNTDFHTVLEGLVVEASLKGQNVEDDPFIRYPVELERSLMEGSYDKVWRETKSERVPSEDFGIFSSVLVGTIRSEIADCSEKAYPSLPISNGKNLLFLDSEGAVVEFAQARGWILRDGRIYFPQPETTQTTQNSDKGILRAGGSIIENAIGYARELETIV
;
A
#
# COMPACT_ATOMS: atom_id res chain seq x y z
N MET A 1 23.50 -32.15 -8.24
CA MET A 1 22.17 -32.64 -8.70
C MET A 1 21.03 -31.70 -8.30
N ALA A 2 20.95 -31.25 -7.03
CA ALA A 2 19.87 -30.36 -6.57
C ALA A 2 19.74 -29.01 -7.31
N ASN A 3 20.84 -28.40 -7.77
CA ASN A 3 20.79 -27.12 -8.50
C ASN A 3 20.00 -27.21 -9.83
N HIS A 4 19.92 -28.38 -10.47
CA HIS A 4 19.15 -28.54 -11.72
C HIS A 4 17.66 -28.76 -11.48
N GLU A 5 17.25 -29.14 -10.26
CA GLU A 5 15.84 -29.34 -9.91
C GLU A 5 15.14 -28.00 -9.66
N LEU A 6 15.84 -27.01 -9.10
CA LEU A 6 15.28 -25.68 -8.81
C LEU A 6 14.69 -24.96 -10.03
N PRO A 7 15.38 -24.84 -11.19
CA PRO A 7 14.79 -24.19 -12.37
C PRO A 7 13.60 -24.97 -12.94
N ALA A 8 13.59 -26.31 -12.84
CA ALA A 8 12.44 -27.12 -13.25
C ALA A 8 11.24 -26.88 -12.33
N ILE A 9 11.47 -26.82 -11.01
CA ILE A 9 10.43 -26.49 -10.02
C ILE A 9 9.90 -25.08 -10.24
N ILE A 10 10.76 -24.11 -10.55
CA ILE A 10 10.37 -22.73 -10.87
C ILE A 10 9.49 -22.69 -12.13
N ALA A 11 9.90 -23.36 -13.20
CA ALA A 11 9.11 -23.42 -14.44
C ALA A 11 7.75 -24.10 -14.19
N GLU A 12 7.72 -25.16 -13.38
CA GLU A 12 6.47 -25.80 -12.96
C GLU A 12 5.62 -24.84 -12.11
N LEU A 13 6.21 -24.14 -11.13
CA LEU A 13 5.52 -23.15 -10.30
C LEU A 13 4.90 -22.03 -11.14
N GLN A 14 5.65 -21.47 -12.09
CA GLN A 14 5.14 -20.46 -13.03
C GLN A 14 3.96 -21.02 -13.85
N SER A 15 4.11 -22.24 -14.39
CA SER A 15 3.04 -22.90 -15.16
C SER A 15 1.78 -23.16 -14.30
N LYS A 16 1.95 -23.61 -13.05
CA LYS A 16 0.83 -23.83 -12.12
C LYS A 16 0.17 -22.54 -11.67
N LEU A 17 0.95 -21.48 -11.48
CA LEU A 17 0.46 -20.14 -11.12
C LEU A 17 -0.36 -19.53 -12.27
N GLN A 18 0.10 -19.70 -13.52
CA GLN A 18 -0.66 -19.33 -14.72
C GLN A 18 -1.93 -20.17 -14.88
N SER A 19 -1.85 -21.46 -14.58
CA SER A 19 -3.00 -22.39 -14.63
C SER A 19 -3.97 -22.23 -13.45
N LYS A 20 -3.78 -21.24 -12.57
CA LYS A 20 -4.58 -20.98 -11.35
C LYS A 20 -4.70 -22.19 -10.40
N GLN A 21 -3.76 -23.15 -10.46
CA GLN A 21 -3.72 -24.34 -9.57
C GLN A 21 -3.02 -24.00 -8.24
N LEU A 22 -3.64 -23.12 -7.45
CA LEU A 22 -3.03 -22.53 -6.25
C LEU A 22 -2.67 -23.56 -5.17
N GLY A 23 -3.48 -24.60 -4.97
CA GLY A 23 -3.21 -25.66 -3.99
C GLY A 23 -1.98 -26.51 -4.30
N LYS A 24 -1.67 -26.72 -5.59
CA LYS A 24 -0.44 -27.44 -5.98
C LYS A 24 0.79 -26.54 -5.89
N ALA A 25 0.61 -25.24 -6.13
CA ALA A 25 1.68 -24.27 -5.98
C ALA A 25 2.20 -24.22 -4.53
N THR A 26 1.34 -24.30 -3.52
CA THR A 26 1.78 -24.32 -2.10
C THR A 26 2.56 -25.58 -1.71
N GLU A 27 2.20 -26.74 -2.27
CA GLU A 27 2.97 -27.99 -2.11
C GLU A 27 4.34 -27.90 -2.77
N LEU A 28 4.39 -27.41 -4.02
CA LEU A 28 5.63 -27.18 -4.75
C LEU A 28 6.53 -26.16 -4.04
N LEU A 29 5.97 -25.08 -3.49
CA LEU A 29 6.71 -24.09 -2.69
C LEU A 29 7.28 -24.73 -1.41
N SER A 30 6.53 -25.61 -0.76
CA SER A 30 7.01 -26.34 0.42
C SER A 30 8.18 -27.26 0.08
N ASN A 31 8.12 -27.93 -1.07
CA ASN A 31 9.22 -28.75 -1.58
C ASN A 31 10.43 -27.89 -1.96
N ALA A 32 10.22 -26.78 -2.66
CA ALA A 32 11.25 -25.82 -3.03
C ALA A 32 11.99 -25.28 -1.80
N LYS A 33 11.26 -24.88 -0.75
CA LYS A 33 11.84 -24.43 0.53
C LYS A 33 12.67 -25.51 1.21
N ARG A 34 12.22 -26.76 1.19
CA ARG A 34 13.00 -27.90 1.72
C ARG A 34 14.29 -28.10 0.93
N THR A 35 14.26 -27.94 -0.39
CA THR A 35 15.46 -28.02 -1.23
C THR A 35 16.41 -26.85 -0.96
N LEU A 36 15.89 -25.62 -0.82
CA LEU A 36 16.70 -24.45 -0.44
C LEU A 36 17.34 -24.61 0.95
N LEU A 37 16.62 -25.22 1.90
CA LEU A 37 17.17 -25.54 3.22
C LEU A 37 18.33 -26.53 3.13
N LYS A 38 18.20 -27.59 2.32
CA LYS A 38 19.29 -28.56 2.10
C LYS A 38 20.52 -27.92 1.45
N LEU A 39 20.33 -26.86 0.67
CA LEU A 39 21.41 -26.11 0.03
C LEU A 39 21.93 -24.95 0.90
N ASN A 40 21.42 -24.77 2.12
CA ASN A 40 21.74 -23.66 3.02
C ASN A 40 21.55 -22.25 2.42
N ALA A 41 20.60 -22.09 1.49
CA ALA A 41 20.35 -20.84 0.76
C ALA A 41 19.00 -20.19 1.06
N LEU A 42 18.45 -20.47 2.25
CA LEU A 42 17.23 -19.85 2.76
C LEU A 42 17.44 -18.38 3.14
N VAL A 43 18.66 -18.04 3.55
CA VAL A 43 19.11 -16.68 3.84
C VAL A 43 20.40 -16.49 3.04
N PRO A 44 20.59 -15.36 2.36
CA PRO A 44 21.80 -15.12 1.60
C PRO A 44 23.00 -15.00 2.55
N MET A 45 23.83 -16.05 2.60
CA MET A 45 25.12 -16.03 3.29
C MET A 45 26.23 -15.60 2.33
N PRO A 46 27.36 -15.03 2.80
CA PRO A 46 28.49 -14.66 1.94
C PRO A 46 29.08 -15.80 1.12
N SER A 47 28.91 -17.05 1.58
CA SER A 47 29.33 -18.28 0.90
C SER A 47 28.35 -18.80 -0.16
N THR A 48 27.19 -18.16 -0.32
CA THR A 48 26.12 -18.64 -1.22
C THR A 48 26.47 -18.29 -2.67
N PRO A 49 26.46 -19.27 -3.60
CA PRO A 49 26.67 -18.97 -5.02
C PRO A 49 25.61 -18.00 -5.57
N PRO A 50 25.97 -17.05 -6.44
CA PRO A 50 25.04 -16.03 -6.96
C PRO A 50 23.86 -16.64 -7.73
N GLU A 51 24.08 -17.74 -8.46
CA GLU A 51 23.01 -18.46 -9.17
C GLU A 51 21.92 -18.96 -8.22
N LEU A 52 22.32 -19.45 -7.04
CA LEU A 52 21.40 -19.97 -6.05
C LEU A 52 20.62 -18.84 -5.36
N ILE A 53 21.23 -17.66 -5.22
CA ILE A 53 20.56 -16.45 -4.73
C ILE A 53 19.43 -16.05 -5.68
N SER A 54 19.71 -15.97 -7.00
CA SER A 54 18.68 -15.63 -8.00
C SER A 54 17.54 -16.66 -8.04
N LEU A 55 17.86 -17.97 -7.96
CA LEU A 55 16.84 -19.03 -7.93
C LEU A 55 15.99 -18.99 -6.65
N ALA A 56 16.62 -18.78 -5.49
CA ALA A 56 15.92 -18.67 -4.21
C ALA A 56 14.97 -17.47 -4.20
N ARG A 57 15.45 -16.32 -4.69
CA ARG A 57 14.64 -15.11 -4.86
C ARG A 57 13.41 -15.40 -5.72
N GLU A 58 13.58 -15.97 -6.91
CA GLU A 58 12.45 -16.28 -7.80
C GLU A 58 11.42 -17.20 -7.13
N ILE A 59 11.84 -18.19 -6.34
CA ILE A 59 10.94 -19.06 -5.58
C ILE A 59 10.14 -18.25 -4.54
N PHE A 60 10.79 -17.35 -3.79
CA PHE A 60 10.12 -16.51 -2.80
C PHE A 60 9.20 -15.48 -3.46
N GLU A 61 9.58 -14.93 -4.62
CA GLU A 61 8.77 -14.00 -5.41
C GLU A 61 7.48 -14.68 -5.90
N LEU A 62 7.60 -15.89 -6.47
CA LEU A 62 6.45 -16.70 -6.85
C LEU A 62 5.59 -17.09 -5.64
N GLY A 63 6.22 -17.34 -4.49
CA GLY A 63 5.53 -17.59 -3.22
C GLY A 63 4.71 -16.40 -2.73
N ALA A 64 5.24 -15.18 -2.89
CA ALA A 64 4.54 -13.94 -2.56
C ALA A 64 3.31 -13.77 -3.45
N ILE A 65 3.47 -13.89 -4.78
CA ILE A 65 2.37 -13.77 -5.75
C ILE A 65 1.30 -14.85 -5.52
N ALA A 66 1.71 -16.10 -5.25
CA ALA A 66 0.78 -17.18 -4.97
C ALA A 66 -0.03 -16.92 -3.69
N SER A 67 0.61 -16.42 -2.62
CA SER A 67 -0.08 -16.08 -1.37
C SER A 67 -1.07 -14.94 -1.56
N LEU A 68 -0.69 -13.94 -2.36
CA LEU A 68 -1.55 -12.83 -2.71
C LEU A 68 -2.81 -13.29 -3.45
N ARG A 69 -2.69 -14.22 -4.41
CA ARG A 69 -3.83 -14.77 -5.16
C ARG A 69 -4.78 -15.63 -4.33
N ILE A 70 -4.32 -16.15 -3.19
CA ILE A 70 -5.16 -16.89 -2.22
C ILE A 70 -5.77 -15.93 -1.16
N ASN A 71 -5.48 -14.63 -1.24
CA ASN A 71 -5.81 -13.61 -0.24
C ASN A 71 -5.21 -13.89 1.15
N ASP A 72 -4.05 -14.57 1.21
CA ASP A 72 -3.27 -14.73 2.45
C ASP A 72 -2.23 -13.61 2.57
N TYR A 73 -2.69 -12.47 3.08
CA TYR A 73 -1.86 -11.27 3.26
C TYR A 73 -0.79 -11.45 4.35
N THR A 74 -1.04 -12.30 5.35
CA THR A 74 -0.05 -12.61 6.40
C THR A 74 1.14 -13.35 5.80
N SER A 75 0.89 -14.35 4.96
CA SER A 75 1.97 -15.03 4.24
C SER A 75 2.67 -14.11 3.26
N PHE A 76 1.94 -13.23 2.55
CA PHE A 76 2.53 -12.27 1.63
C PHE A 76 3.53 -11.34 2.33
N THR A 77 3.15 -10.71 3.45
CA THR A 77 4.05 -9.85 4.23
C THR A 77 5.29 -10.60 4.71
N ARG A 78 5.13 -11.86 5.14
CA ARG A 78 6.27 -12.71 5.52
C ARG A 78 7.20 -12.97 4.33
N TYR A 79 6.67 -13.27 3.15
CA TYR A 79 7.50 -13.46 1.95
C TYR A 79 8.22 -12.17 1.57
N TYR A 80 7.56 -11.02 1.67
CA TYR A 80 8.17 -9.72 1.41
C TYR A 80 9.36 -9.45 2.35
N GLN A 81 9.21 -9.72 3.65
CA GLN A 81 10.29 -9.60 4.64
C GLN A 81 11.43 -10.57 4.35
N GLN A 82 11.12 -11.80 3.94
CA GLN A 82 12.12 -12.81 3.57
C GLN A 82 12.88 -12.45 2.30
N LEU A 83 12.29 -11.66 1.40
CA LEU A 83 12.92 -11.19 0.17
C LEU A 83 13.89 -10.03 0.39
N GLN A 84 13.73 -9.23 1.46
CA GLN A 84 14.60 -8.06 1.70
C GLN A 84 16.10 -8.39 1.70
N PRO A 85 16.59 -9.41 2.42
CA PRO A 85 18.01 -9.75 2.41
C PRO A 85 18.52 -10.15 1.01
N PHE A 86 17.67 -10.76 0.17
CA PHE A 86 18.05 -11.13 -1.19
C PHE A 86 18.22 -9.89 -2.07
N TYR A 87 17.30 -8.93 -1.96
CA TYR A 87 17.40 -7.65 -2.67
C TYR A 87 18.59 -6.82 -2.22
N ASP A 88 18.88 -6.80 -0.90
CA ASP A 88 20.05 -6.13 -0.35
C ASP A 88 21.35 -6.77 -0.87
N LYS A 89 21.39 -8.10 -0.96
CA LYS A 89 22.57 -8.79 -1.47
C LYS A 89 22.79 -8.57 -2.96
N GLU A 90 21.73 -8.59 -3.77
CA GLU A 90 21.82 -8.29 -5.21
C GLU A 90 22.33 -6.86 -5.44
N ARG A 91 21.87 -5.90 -4.64
CA ARG A 91 22.35 -4.52 -4.65
C ARG A 91 23.84 -4.42 -4.30
N GLU A 92 24.29 -5.09 -3.25
CA GLU A 92 25.71 -5.12 -2.87
C GLU A 92 26.58 -5.68 -4.01
N LEU A 93 26.09 -6.72 -4.69
CA LEU A 93 26.79 -7.34 -5.82
C LEU A 93 26.79 -6.45 -7.07
N GLU A 94 25.70 -5.73 -7.36
CA GLU A 94 25.63 -4.73 -8.44
C GLU A 94 26.66 -3.61 -8.25
N VAL A 95 26.81 -3.07 -7.04
CA VAL A 95 27.74 -1.98 -6.74
C VAL A 95 29.20 -2.44 -6.76
N THR A 96 29.48 -3.68 -6.36
CA THR A 96 30.86 -4.18 -6.23
C THR A 96 31.52 -4.56 -7.56
N GLU A 97 30.87 -4.32 -8.71
CA GLU A 97 31.34 -4.63 -10.09
C GLU A 97 32.08 -5.98 -10.21
N SER A 98 31.69 -6.95 -9.38
CA SER A 98 32.38 -8.23 -9.33
C SER A 98 31.94 -9.04 -10.54
N ALA A 99 32.84 -9.83 -11.12
CA ALA A 99 32.55 -10.75 -12.23
C ALA A 99 31.34 -11.69 -11.99
N SER A 100 30.82 -11.75 -10.77
CA SER A 100 29.56 -12.39 -10.36
C SER A 100 28.29 -11.70 -10.85
N VAL A 101 28.31 -10.42 -11.27
CA VAL A 101 27.13 -9.72 -11.82
C VAL A 101 26.61 -10.42 -13.09
N ALA A 102 27.50 -10.97 -13.91
CA ALA A 102 27.13 -11.73 -15.11
C ALA A 102 26.33 -13.01 -14.81
N GLN A 103 26.39 -13.51 -13.56
CA GLN A 103 25.63 -14.68 -13.11
C GLN A 103 24.31 -14.32 -12.41
N LEU A 104 24.09 -13.04 -12.07
CA LEU A 104 22.81 -12.59 -11.53
C LEU A 104 21.82 -12.43 -12.69
N ASN A 105 20.82 -13.30 -12.73
CA ASN A 105 19.70 -13.16 -13.66
C ASN A 105 18.75 -12.06 -13.19
N LEU A 106 19.17 -10.79 -13.31
CA LEU A 106 18.33 -9.63 -12.99
C LEU A 106 17.10 -9.55 -13.90
N LYS A 107 17.14 -10.17 -15.09
CA LYS A 107 16.04 -10.19 -16.06
C LYS A 107 14.76 -10.83 -15.56
N THR A 108 14.86 -11.83 -14.67
CA THR A 108 13.68 -12.51 -14.12
C THR A 108 13.11 -11.80 -12.90
N SER A 109 13.73 -10.69 -12.48
CA SER A 109 13.40 -10.04 -11.22
C SER A 109 12.00 -9.44 -11.19
N GLN A 110 11.17 -9.89 -10.26
CA GLN A 110 9.87 -9.29 -9.95
C GLN A 110 9.95 -8.34 -8.75
N ARG A 111 11.16 -7.87 -8.36
CA ARG A 111 11.38 -6.97 -7.22
C ARG A 111 10.43 -5.78 -7.25
N SER A 112 10.44 -5.01 -8.32
CA SER A 112 9.60 -3.82 -8.46
C SER A 112 8.11 -4.12 -8.36
N LYS A 113 7.68 -5.23 -8.97
CA LYS A 113 6.29 -5.68 -8.91
C LYS A 113 5.87 -6.01 -7.48
N ILE A 114 6.67 -6.79 -6.76
CA ILE A 114 6.37 -7.21 -5.39
C ILE A 114 6.42 -6.03 -4.42
N THR A 115 7.39 -5.15 -4.58
CA THR A 115 7.47 -3.91 -3.81
C THR A 115 6.26 -3.02 -4.09
N GLY A 116 5.86 -2.86 -5.34
CA GLY A 116 4.65 -2.11 -5.71
C GLY A 116 3.37 -2.71 -5.13
N LEU A 117 3.26 -4.04 -5.12
CA LEU A 117 2.16 -4.75 -4.47
C LEU A 117 2.16 -4.56 -2.96
N TYR A 118 3.34 -4.56 -2.32
CA TYR A 118 3.47 -4.29 -0.89
C TYR A 118 3.11 -2.85 -0.52
N LEU A 119 3.54 -1.87 -1.33
CA LEU A 119 3.12 -0.47 -1.19
C LEU A 119 1.60 -0.34 -1.31
N LEU A 120 0.99 -0.99 -2.30
CA LEU A 120 -0.45 -0.98 -2.47
C LEU A 120 -1.19 -1.66 -1.31
N TYR A 121 -0.63 -2.74 -0.75
CA TYR A 121 -1.13 -3.37 0.46
C TYR A 121 -1.12 -2.41 1.65
N LEU A 122 -0.02 -1.69 1.88
CA LEU A 122 0.08 -0.69 2.95
C LEU A 122 -0.95 0.43 2.79
N LEU A 123 -1.15 0.92 1.57
CA LEU A 123 -2.20 1.89 1.26
C LEU A 123 -3.61 1.34 1.55
N SER A 124 -3.86 0.07 1.21
CA SER A 124 -5.18 -0.54 1.46
C SER A 124 -5.52 -0.66 2.96
N LEU A 125 -4.50 -0.73 3.82
CA LEU A 125 -4.64 -0.74 5.27
C LEU A 125 -4.72 0.68 5.88
N GLY A 126 -4.49 1.74 5.11
CA GLY A 126 -4.35 3.10 5.62
C GLY A 126 -3.05 3.33 6.41
N ASN A 127 -2.04 2.45 6.26
CA ASN A 127 -0.77 2.57 6.96
C ASN A 127 0.21 3.47 6.18
N ASN A 128 -0.03 4.78 6.24
CA ASN A 128 0.78 5.78 5.55
C ASN A 128 2.22 5.86 6.11
N THR A 129 2.41 5.59 7.40
CA THR A 129 3.75 5.63 8.03
C THR A 129 4.68 4.60 7.40
N ASP A 130 4.29 3.34 7.38
CA ASP A 130 5.12 2.28 6.80
C ASP A 130 5.27 2.47 5.29
N PHE A 131 4.24 3.00 4.62
CA PHE A 131 4.30 3.32 3.19
C PHE A 131 5.44 4.31 2.91
N HIS A 132 5.49 5.43 3.62
CA HIS A 132 6.53 6.43 3.42
C HIS A 132 7.91 5.93 3.82
N THR A 133 8.03 5.10 4.86
CA THR A 133 9.33 4.48 5.22
C THR A 133 9.88 3.60 4.11
N VAL A 134 9.03 2.77 3.50
CA VAL A 134 9.46 1.93 2.35
C VAL A 134 9.77 2.79 1.14
N LEU A 135 8.94 3.80 0.86
CA LEU A 135 9.15 4.70 -0.26
C LEU A 135 10.46 5.49 -0.14
N GLU A 136 10.80 5.98 1.06
CA GLU A 136 12.07 6.67 1.32
C GLU A 136 13.26 5.78 0.96
N GLY A 137 13.23 4.50 1.37
CA GLY A 137 14.26 3.53 0.99
C GLY A 137 14.40 3.38 -0.52
N LEU A 138 13.29 3.30 -1.25
CA LEU A 138 13.29 3.22 -2.72
C LEU A 138 13.79 4.50 -3.37
N VAL A 139 13.45 5.68 -2.82
CA VAL A 139 13.90 6.97 -3.33
C VAL A 139 15.41 7.11 -3.18
N VAL A 140 15.96 6.72 -2.03
CA VAL A 140 17.42 6.69 -1.82
C VAL A 140 18.08 5.75 -2.83
N GLU A 141 17.52 4.56 -3.04
CA GLU A 141 18.05 3.61 -4.02
C GLU A 141 18.04 4.13 -5.45
N ALA A 142 16.93 4.70 -5.91
CA ALA A 142 16.80 5.24 -7.24
C ALA A 142 17.76 6.42 -7.45
N SER A 143 17.87 7.30 -6.43
CA SER A 143 18.78 8.45 -6.45
C SER A 143 20.25 8.03 -6.58
N LEU A 144 20.67 6.95 -5.92
CA LEU A 144 22.03 6.40 -6.06
C LEU A 144 22.30 5.86 -7.47
N LYS A 145 21.27 5.42 -8.19
CA LYS A 145 21.35 4.98 -9.60
C LYS A 145 21.14 6.13 -10.59
N GLY A 146 20.90 7.35 -10.14
CA GLY A 146 20.57 8.50 -10.98
C GLY A 146 19.21 8.37 -11.69
N GLN A 147 18.30 7.58 -11.14
CA GLN A 147 16.96 7.31 -11.65
C GLN A 147 15.89 7.85 -10.69
N ASN A 148 14.66 7.99 -11.19
CA ASN A 148 13.52 8.33 -10.35
C ASN A 148 12.73 7.07 -9.99
N VAL A 149 12.15 7.03 -8.79
CA VAL A 149 11.24 5.93 -8.38
C VAL A 149 10.01 5.83 -9.28
N GLU A 150 9.60 6.95 -9.87
CA GLU A 150 8.46 7.02 -10.79
C GLU A 150 8.79 6.49 -12.21
N ASP A 151 10.06 6.21 -12.52
CA ASP A 151 10.43 5.59 -13.80
C ASP A 151 9.91 4.14 -13.88
N ASP A 152 9.74 3.49 -12.73
CA ASP A 152 9.21 2.13 -12.64
C ASP A 152 7.67 2.13 -12.62
N PRO A 153 7.00 1.52 -13.61
CA PRO A 153 5.54 1.53 -13.68
C PRO A 153 4.86 0.85 -12.48
N PHE A 154 5.52 -0.14 -11.85
CA PHE A 154 4.96 -0.86 -10.71
C PHE A 154 5.01 -0.07 -9.41
N ILE A 155 6.00 0.81 -9.25
CA ILE A 155 6.16 1.70 -8.09
C ILE A 155 5.43 3.02 -8.30
N ARG A 156 5.47 3.54 -9.52
CA ARG A 156 4.74 4.75 -9.91
C ARG A 156 3.25 4.64 -9.61
N TYR A 157 2.63 3.49 -9.87
CA TYR A 157 1.19 3.28 -9.65
C TYR A 157 0.76 3.54 -8.20
N PRO A 158 1.28 2.84 -7.17
CA PRO A 158 0.93 3.12 -5.78
C PRO A 158 1.35 4.53 -5.34
N VAL A 159 2.45 5.09 -5.84
CA VAL A 159 2.87 6.47 -5.52
C VAL A 159 1.89 7.51 -6.06
N GLU A 160 1.42 7.36 -7.31
CA GLU A 160 0.42 8.27 -7.88
C GLU A 160 -0.94 8.16 -7.20
N LEU A 161 -1.32 6.94 -6.78
CA LEU A 161 -2.53 6.69 -5.99
C LEU A 161 -2.45 7.37 -4.63
N GLU A 162 -1.34 7.19 -3.92
CA GLU A 162 -1.11 7.79 -2.61
C GLU A 162 -1.13 9.32 -2.68
N ARG A 163 -0.42 9.92 -3.64
CA ARG A 163 -0.47 11.38 -3.85
C ARG A 163 -1.89 11.86 -4.13
N SER A 164 -2.64 11.14 -4.96
CA SER A 164 -4.03 11.50 -5.28
C SER A 164 -4.95 11.38 -4.05
N LEU A 165 -4.64 10.45 -3.13
CA LEU A 165 -5.33 10.30 -1.86
C LEU A 165 -5.01 11.45 -0.91
N MET A 166 -3.72 11.83 -0.78
CA MET A 166 -3.29 12.99 0.01
C MET A 166 -3.88 14.31 -0.48
N GLU A 167 -3.97 14.50 -1.80
CA GLU A 167 -4.61 15.67 -2.43
C GLU A 167 -6.14 15.68 -2.23
N GLY A 168 -6.74 14.60 -1.72
CA GLY A 168 -8.19 14.42 -1.62
C GLY A 168 -8.88 14.26 -2.98
N SER A 169 -8.11 13.99 -4.04
CA SER A 169 -8.59 13.82 -5.41
C SER A 169 -9.13 12.41 -5.64
N TYR A 170 -10.17 12.02 -4.89
CA TYR A 170 -10.74 10.67 -4.92
C TYR A 170 -11.31 10.26 -6.28
N ASP A 171 -11.79 11.22 -7.08
CA ASP A 171 -12.24 10.98 -8.46
C ASP A 171 -11.15 10.34 -9.33
N LYS A 172 -9.90 10.76 -9.12
CA LYS A 172 -8.74 10.24 -9.85
C LYS A 172 -8.42 8.82 -9.39
N VAL A 173 -8.42 8.56 -8.09
CA VAL A 173 -8.20 7.21 -7.51
C VAL A 173 -9.28 6.23 -7.98
N TRP A 174 -10.54 6.65 -8.00
CA TRP A 174 -11.65 5.83 -8.52
C TRP A 174 -11.48 5.48 -10.00
N ARG A 175 -11.06 6.45 -10.81
CA ARG A 175 -10.80 6.21 -12.24
C ARG A 175 -9.63 5.26 -12.43
N GLU A 176 -8.56 5.43 -11.66
CA GLU A 176 -7.34 4.64 -11.77
C GLU A 176 -7.53 3.19 -11.28
N THR A 177 -8.44 2.96 -10.33
CA THR A 177 -8.82 1.62 -9.85
C THR A 177 -9.80 0.90 -10.79
N LYS A 178 -10.68 1.63 -11.51
CA LYS A 178 -11.59 1.06 -12.51
C LYS A 178 -10.96 0.86 -13.88
N SER A 179 -9.96 1.66 -14.22
CA SER A 179 -9.37 1.64 -15.56
C SER A 179 -8.57 0.37 -15.80
N GLU A 180 -8.45 -0.02 -17.08
CA GLU A 180 -7.49 -1.01 -17.60
C GLU A 180 -6.01 -0.58 -17.42
N ARG A 181 -5.75 0.49 -16.65
CA ARG A 181 -4.43 1.04 -16.34
C ARG A 181 -3.70 0.29 -15.24
N VAL A 182 -4.34 -0.68 -14.60
CA VAL A 182 -3.73 -1.51 -13.58
C VAL A 182 -2.52 -2.24 -14.19
N PRO A 183 -1.28 -2.06 -13.67
CA PRO A 183 -0.07 -2.61 -14.30
C PRO A 183 -0.04 -4.15 -14.43
N SER A 184 -0.79 -4.87 -13.59
CA SER A 184 -0.95 -6.33 -13.66
C SER A 184 -2.23 -6.79 -12.96
N GLU A 185 -2.78 -7.96 -13.34
CA GLU A 185 -3.95 -8.59 -12.69
C GLU A 185 -3.82 -8.63 -11.15
N ASP A 186 -2.60 -8.84 -10.64
CA ASP A 186 -2.32 -8.94 -9.21
C ASP A 186 -2.56 -7.60 -8.45
N PHE A 187 -2.40 -6.44 -9.09
CA PHE A 187 -2.69 -5.14 -8.45
C PHE A 187 -4.20 -4.91 -8.30
N GLY A 188 -5.01 -5.52 -9.17
CA GLY A 188 -6.48 -5.45 -9.11
C GLY A 188 -7.07 -6.09 -7.85
N ILE A 189 -6.34 -7.02 -7.21
CA ILE A 189 -6.74 -7.68 -5.96
C ILE A 189 -6.91 -6.66 -4.84
N PHE A 190 -6.04 -5.66 -4.78
CA PHE A 190 -6.10 -4.61 -3.75
C PHE A 190 -7.01 -3.46 -4.14
N SER A 191 -7.31 -3.25 -5.43
CA SER A 191 -8.16 -2.13 -5.88
C SER A 191 -9.53 -2.14 -5.21
N SER A 192 -10.17 -3.31 -5.05
CA SER A 192 -11.47 -3.40 -4.38
C SER A 192 -11.39 -3.11 -2.87
N VAL A 193 -10.32 -3.55 -2.22
CA VAL A 193 -10.09 -3.32 -0.78
C VAL A 193 -9.82 -1.83 -0.55
N LEU A 194 -8.91 -1.24 -1.33
CA LEU A 194 -8.55 0.17 -1.27
C LEU A 194 -9.77 1.07 -1.50
N VAL A 195 -10.60 0.78 -2.50
CA VAL A 195 -11.87 1.48 -2.73
C VAL A 195 -12.77 1.44 -1.49
N GLY A 196 -12.86 0.29 -0.83
CA GLY A 196 -13.65 0.13 0.39
C GLY A 196 -13.14 1.01 1.54
N THR A 197 -11.82 1.00 1.76
CA THR A 197 -11.16 1.82 2.78
C THR A 197 -11.34 3.31 2.50
N ILE A 198 -11.06 3.75 1.27
CA ILE A 198 -11.24 5.16 0.85
C ILE A 198 -12.69 5.61 0.99
N ARG A 199 -13.66 4.77 0.62
CA ARG A 199 -15.09 5.09 0.80
C ARG A 199 -15.43 5.28 2.28
N SER A 200 -14.85 4.48 3.18
CA SER A 200 -14.99 4.66 4.62
C SER A 200 -14.41 5.99 5.08
N GLU A 201 -13.20 6.34 4.63
CA GLU A 201 -12.54 7.60 5.01
C GLU A 201 -13.32 8.83 4.51
N ILE A 202 -13.79 8.81 3.25
CA ILE A 202 -14.65 9.87 2.70
C ILE A 202 -15.93 10.00 3.52
N ALA A 203 -16.54 8.87 3.92
CA ALA A 203 -17.73 8.87 4.75
C ALA A 203 -17.47 9.50 6.13
N ASP A 204 -16.38 9.12 6.79
CA ASP A 204 -15.99 9.63 8.11
C ASP A 204 -15.65 11.13 8.06
N CYS A 205 -15.01 11.59 6.98
CA CYS A 205 -14.76 13.01 6.71
C CYS A 205 -16.06 13.77 6.44
N SER A 206 -16.98 13.18 5.67
CA SER A 206 -18.26 13.80 5.31
C SER A 206 -19.19 13.96 6.52
N GLU A 207 -19.19 12.97 7.42
CA GLU A 207 -19.95 13.01 8.68
C GLU A 207 -19.53 14.18 9.57
N LYS A 208 -18.24 14.55 9.54
CA LYS A 208 -17.69 15.69 10.29
C LYS A 208 -17.87 17.02 9.58
N ALA A 209 -17.80 17.04 8.25
CA ALA A 209 -17.81 18.26 7.46
C ALA A 209 -19.23 18.81 7.23
N TYR A 210 -20.25 17.95 7.17
CA TYR A 210 -21.60 18.34 6.80
C TYR A 210 -22.64 17.93 7.85
N PRO A 211 -23.65 18.76 8.14
CA PRO A 211 -24.79 18.36 8.98
C PRO A 211 -25.80 17.49 8.21
N SER A 212 -25.90 17.68 6.88
CA SER A 212 -26.73 16.86 6.01
C SER A 212 -26.20 16.89 4.57
N LEU A 213 -26.46 15.82 3.81
CA LEU A 213 -26.03 15.65 2.43
C LEU A 213 -27.19 15.12 1.56
N PRO A 214 -27.51 15.76 0.41
CA PRO A 214 -28.45 15.18 -0.56
C PRO A 214 -27.99 13.81 -1.07
N ILE A 215 -28.91 12.87 -1.28
CA ILE A 215 -28.59 11.52 -1.79
C ILE A 215 -27.86 11.59 -3.13
N SER A 216 -28.24 12.51 -4.02
CA SER A 216 -27.58 12.73 -5.32
C SER A 216 -26.10 13.07 -5.18
N ASN A 217 -25.75 13.89 -4.18
CA ASN A 217 -24.38 14.28 -3.93
C ASN A 217 -23.62 13.14 -3.25
N GLY A 218 -24.27 12.43 -2.31
CA GLY A 218 -23.71 11.24 -1.66
C GLY A 218 -23.36 10.12 -2.65
N LYS A 219 -24.18 9.94 -3.70
CA LYS A 219 -23.90 8.98 -4.78
C LYS A 219 -22.55 9.27 -5.46
N ASN A 220 -22.35 10.52 -5.89
CA ASN A 220 -21.12 10.92 -6.58
C ASN A 220 -19.92 10.92 -5.62
N LEU A 221 -20.11 11.40 -4.40
CA LEU A 221 -19.04 11.52 -3.40
C LEU A 221 -18.52 10.15 -2.92
N LEU A 222 -19.41 9.16 -2.73
CA LEU A 222 -19.07 7.81 -2.28
C LEU A 222 -18.84 6.82 -3.43
N PHE A 223 -18.93 7.29 -4.68
CA PHE A 223 -18.79 6.50 -5.89
C PHE A 223 -19.68 5.25 -5.92
N LEU A 224 -20.95 5.41 -5.54
CA LEU A 224 -21.93 4.33 -5.53
C LEU A 224 -22.71 4.28 -6.85
N ASP A 225 -22.99 3.08 -7.35
CA ASP A 225 -23.61 2.90 -8.67
C ASP A 225 -25.08 3.34 -8.70
N SER A 226 -25.78 3.18 -7.57
CA SER A 226 -27.21 3.47 -7.44
C SER A 226 -27.51 4.28 -6.18
N GLU A 227 -28.56 5.10 -6.24
CA GLU A 227 -29.10 5.79 -5.06
C GLU A 227 -29.57 4.79 -3.99
N GLY A 228 -30.03 3.60 -4.39
CA GLY A 228 -30.35 2.52 -3.44
C GLY A 228 -29.16 2.06 -2.62
N ALA A 229 -27.97 1.97 -3.24
CA ALA A 229 -26.74 1.60 -2.53
C ALA A 229 -26.30 2.69 -1.55
N VAL A 230 -26.61 3.96 -1.82
CA VAL A 230 -26.38 5.07 -0.89
C VAL A 230 -27.26 4.91 0.36
N VAL A 231 -28.52 4.50 0.17
CA VAL A 231 -29.45 4.25 1.28
C VAL A 231 -28.99 3.06 2.13
N GLU A 232 -28.60 1.95 1.51
CA GLU A 232 -28.06 0.79 2.23
C GLU A 232 -26.80 1.13 3.02
N PHE A 233 -25.88 1.89 2.40
CA PHE A 233 -24.65 2.34 3.07
C PHE A 233 -24.96 3.29 4.23
N ALA A 234 -25.90 4.21 4.06
CA ALA A 234 -26.34 5.12 5.11
C ALA A 234 -26.98 4.38 6.28
N GLN A 235 -27.80 3.35 6.01
CA GLN A 235 -28.39 2.50 7.05
C GLN A 235 -27.33 1.68 7.80
N ALA A 236 -26.34 1.12 7.10
CA ALA A 236 -25.25 0.38 7.72
C ALA A 236 -24.40 1.24 8.67
N ARG A 237 -24.31 2.54 8.39
CA ARG A 237 -23.63 3.54 9.26
C ARG A 237 -24.52 4.14 10.34
N GLY A 238 -25.83 3.92 10.30
CA GLY A 238 -26.78 4.51 11.23
C GLY A 238 -27.13 5.97 10.93
N TRP A 239 -26.94 6.43 9.70
CA TRP A 239 -27.33 7.78 9.28
C TRP A 239 -28.86 7.88 9.07
N ILE A 240 -29.43 9.04 9.39
CA ILE A 240 -30.88 9.25 9.31
C ILE A 240 -31.24 9.73 7.91
N LEU A 241 -32.06 8.95 7.19
CA LEU A 241 -32.57 9.37 5.88
C LEU A 241 -33.91 10.09 6.03
N ARG A 242 -33.99 11.35 5.60
CA ARG A 242 -35.23 12.15 5.63
C ARG A 242 -35.31 13.02 4.37
N ASP A 243 -36.47 13.00 3.72
CA ASP A 243 -36.80 13.89 2.58
C ASP A 243 -35.73 13.93 1.47
N GLY A 244 -35.13 12.78 1.13
CA GLY A 244 -34.08 12.69 0.10
C GLY A 244 -32.71 13.21 0.53
N ARG A 245 -32.50 13.42 1.83
CA ARG A 245 -31.22 13.84 2.44
C ARG A 245 -30.78 12.87 3.52
N ILE A 246 -29.48 12.69 3.60
CA ILE A 246 -28.77 11.99 4.66
C ILE A 246 -28.48 13.02 5.75
N TYR A 247 -29.00 12.81 6.94
CA TYR A 247 -28.64 13.56 8.14
C TYR A 247 -27.62 12.74 8.89
N PHE A 248 -26.43 13.31 9.03
CA PHE A 248 -25.38 12.73 9.84
C PHE A 248 -25.78 12.90 11.31
N PRO A 249 -25.61 11.87 12.14
CA PRO A 249 -25.72 12.05 13.57
C PRO A 249 -24.66 13.07 13.96
N GLN A 250 -25.06 14.33 14.17
CA GLN A 250 -24.19 15.22 14.91
C GLN A 250 -23.92 14.49 16.22
N PRO A 251 -22.67 14.44 16.72
CA PRO A 251 -22.49 14.10 18.11
C PRO A 251 -23.44 15.03 18.87
N GLU A 252 -24.50 14.42 19.43
CA GLU A 252 -25.33 15.02 20.45
C GLU A 252 -24.36 15.79 21.29
N THR A 253 -24.56 17.11 21.33
CA THR A 253 -23.67 18.02 22.01
C THR A 253 -23.74 17.65 23.48
N THR A 254 -22.97 16.62 23.81
CA THR A 254 -22.80 16.09 25.14
C THR A 254 -22.19 17.28 25.83
N GLN A 255 -22.92 17.83 26.78
CA GLN A 255 -22.69 19.12 27.42
C GLN A 255 -21.32 19.22 28.14
N THR A 256 -20.40 18.30 27.90
CA THR A 256 -19.06 18.23 28.46
C THR A 256 -17.96 18.71 27.50
N THR A 257 -18.10 18.65 26.17
CA THR A 257 -17.02 19.11 25.25
C THR A 257 -17.19 20.55 24.76
N GLN A 258 -18.37 21.15 24.92
CA GLN A 258 -18.50 22.62 24.74
C GLN A 258 -17.62 23.41 25.71
N ASN A 259 -17.12 22.82 26.80
CA ASN A 259 -16.19 23.49 27.70
C ASN A 259 -14.73 23.36 27.29
N SER A 260 -14.32 22.32 26.55
CA SER A 260 -12.94 22.18 26.09
C SER A 260 -12.70 22.92 24.78
N ASP A 261 -13.60 22.84 23.79
CA ASP A 261 -13.38 23.53 22.51
C ASP A 261 -13.74 25.02 22.58
N LYS A 262 -14.77 25.42 23.34
CA LYS A 262 -14.89 26.86 23.70
C LYS A 262 -13.79 27.27 24.66
N GLY A 263 -13.23 26.35 25.44
CA GLY A 263 -12.04 26.60 26.27
C GLY A 263 -10.82 26.91 25.42
N ILE A 264 -10.55 26.13 24.37
CA ILE A 264 -9.43 26.29 23.44
C ILE A 264 -9.69 27.44 22.47
N LEU A 265 -10.94 27.70 22.05
CA LEU A 265 -11.28 28.87 21.21
C LEU A 265 -11.29 30.17 22.01
N ARG A 266 -11.73 30.16 23.29
CA ARG A 266 -11.59 31.31 24.20
C ARG A 266 -10.14 31.50 24.62
N ALA A 267 -9.41 30.44 24.89
CA ALA A 267 -7.97 30.50 25.15
C ALA A 267 -7.24 30.96 23.89
N GLY A 268 -7.61 30.50 22.70
CA GLY A 268 -7.04 30.93 21.42
C GLY A 268 -7.32 32.40 21.16
N GLY A 269 -8.55 32.86 21.38
CA GLY A 269 -8.90 34.28 21.34
C GLY A 269 -8.08 35.11 22.33
N SER A 270 -7.98 34.66 23.59
CA SER A 270 -7.17 35.33 24.61
C SER A 270 -5.67 35.27 24.33
N ILE A 271 -5.14 34.18 23.75
CA ILE A 271 -3.73 34.04 23.36
C ILE A 271 -3.43 34.98 22.20
N ILE A 272 -4.32 35.06 21.20
CA ILE A 272 -4.20 35.99 20.08
C ILE A 272 -4.27 37.43 20.59
N GLU A 273 -5.23 37.74 21.47
CA GLU A 273 -5.37 39.07 22.08
C GLU A 273 -4.15 39.44 22.94
N ASN A 274 -3.63 38.51 23.74
CA ASN A 274 -2.40 38.69 24.51
C ASN A 274 -1.19 38.85 23.60
N ALA A 275 -1.06 38.08 22.52
CA ALA A 275 0.02 38.19 21.56
C ALA A 275 0.00 39.56 20.84
N ILE A 276 -1.18 40.04 20.46
CA ILE A 276 -1.38 41.39 19.91
C ILE A 276 -1.06 42.45 20.97
N GLY A 277 -1.48 42.25 22.22
CA GLY A 277 -1.19 43.14 23.34
C GLY A 277 0.31 43.26 23.62
N TYR A 278 1.03 42.14 23.70
CA TYR A 278 2.48 42.11 23.87
C TYR A 278 3.21 42.76 22.69
N ALA A 279 2.77 42.52 21.45
CA ALA A 279 3.32 43.20 20.28
C ALA A 279 3.16 44.72 20.37
N ARG A 280 2.02 45.21 20.87
CA ARG A 280 1.74 46.64 21.04
C ARG A 280 2.55 47.28 22.18
N GLU A 281 2.77 46.56 23.28
CA GLU A 281 3.67 47.05 24.35
C GLU A 281 5.13 47.10 23.88
N LEU A 282 5.57 46.13 23.06
CA LEU A 282 6.90 46.16 22.44
C LEU A 282 7.07 47.38 21.51
N GLU A 283 6.03 47.79 20.78
CA GLU A 283 6.07 49.04 20.01
C GLU A 283 6.23 50.30 20.87
N THR A 284 5.84 50.26 22.16
CA THR A 284 5.87 51.42 23.06
C THR A 284 7.22 51.57 23.80
N ILE A 285 8.08 50.56 23.77
CA ILE A 285 9.41 50.59 24.43
C ILE A 285 10.50 51.22 23.53
N VAL A 286 10.12 51.86 22.42
CA VAL A 286 11.01 52.76 21.65
C VAL A 286 10.83 54.20 22.11
#